data_AF-A0A929CKI2-F1
#
_entry.id   AF-A0A929CKI2-F1
#
_cell.length_a   1.000
_cell.length_b   1.000
_cell.length_c   1.000
_cell.angle_alpha   90.00
_cell.angle_beta   90.00
_cell.angle_gamma   90.00
#
_symmetry.space_group_name_H-M   'P 1'
#
loop_
_entity.id
_entity.type
_entity.pdbx_description
1 polymer ?
#
loop_
_entity_poly.entity_id
_entity_poly.type
_entity_poly.pdbx_seq_one_letter_code
_entity_poly.pdbx_strand_id
1 'polypeptide(L)'
;MLRSYTRAINKQEGLSGSLFRKETKSECINYPKGVTPSFIKSKINIQNPEKQYPQICFNYIHQNPVKAKMVSKEVDYEFSSAKDYANIRNGKLINREAAFEYIKYEDKSGFHSK
;
A
#
# COMPACT_ATOMS: atom_id res chain seq x y z
N MET A 1 -10.79 14.07 4.71
CA MET A 1 -10.66 13.04 3.65
C MET A 1 -11.83 12.06 3.62
N LEU A 2 -12.10 11.28 4.68
CA LEU A 2 -13.17 10.27 4.67
C LEU A 2 -14.58 10.84 4.48
N ARG A 3 -14.93 11.89 5.23
CA ARG A 3 -16.26 12.53 5.15
C ARG A 3 -16.55 13.14 3.78
N SER A 4 -15.55 13.80 3.18
CA SER A 4 -15.69 14.41 1.85
C SER A 4 -15.85 13.33 0.77
N TYR A 5 -15.08 12.25 0.85
CA TYR A 5 -15.20 11.09 -0.05
C TYR A 5 -16.58 10.41 0.08
N THR A 6 -17.01 10.08 1.30
CA THR A 6 -18.33 9.49 1.57
C THR A 6 -19.46 10.34 1.01
N ARG A 7 -19.39 11.67 1.17
CA ARG A 7 -20.39 12.58 0.60
C ARG A 7 -20.39 12.58 -0.91
N ALA A 8 -19.22 12.56 -1.55
CA ALA A 8 -19.11 12.54 -3.00
C ALA A 8 -19.72 11.26 -3.58
N ILE A 9 -19.36 10.09 -3.04
CA ILE A 9 -19.90 8.79 -3.47
C ILE A 9 -21.40 8.69 -3.21
N ASN A 10 -21.86 9.06 -2.01
CA ASN A 10 -23.29 9.04 -1.71
C ASN A 10 -24.08 9.95 -2.66
N LYS A 11 -23.56 11.12 -3.02
CA LYS A 11 -24.19 12.00 -4.01
C LYS A 11 -24.19 11.39 -5.41
N GLN A 12 -23.10 10.76 -5.82
CA GLN A 12 -22.96 10.12 -7.14
C GLN A 12 -23.94 8.95 -7.31
N GLU A 13 -24.05 8.10 -6.29
CA GLU A 13 -24.85 6.87 -6.32
C GLU A 13 -26.28 7.05 -5.81
N GLY A 14 -26.67 8.27 -5.41
CA GLY A 14 -27.98 8.53 -4.79
C GLY A 14 -28.19 7.84 -3.43
N LEU A 15 -27.10 7.57 -2.71
CA LEU A 15 -27.09 6.86 -1.42
C LEU A 15 -27.04 7.82 -0.23
N SER A 16 -27.21 7.28 0.97
CA SER A 16 -26.97 7.98 2.23
C SER A 16 -26.35 7.04 3.27
N GLY A 17 -25.73 7.60 4.32
CA GLY A 17 -25.09 6.82 5.39
C GLY A 17 -23.56 6.84 5.38
N SER A 18 -22.97 6.03 6.26
CA SER A 18 -21.51 5.96 6.45
C SER A 18 -20.90 4.84 5.62
N LEU A 19 -19.91 5.17 4.78
CA LEU A 19 -19.11 4.17 4.05
C LEU A 19 -17.93 3.62 4.87
N PHE A 20 -17.47 4.36 5.88
CA PHE A 20 -16.32 3.98 6.70
C PHE A 20 -16.73 3.78 8.16
N ARG A 21 -15.94 2.99 8.90
CA ARG A 21 -16.04 2.90 10.36
C ARG A 21 -15.64 4.24 10.99
N LYS A 22 -16.19 4.56 12.18
CA LYS A 22 -15.98 5.85 12.86
C LYS A 22 -14.51 6.11 13.21
N GLU A 23 -13.75 5.07 13.53
CA GLU A 23 -12.35 5.17 13.95
C GLU A 23 -11.41 4.70 12.86
N THR A 24 -10.29 5.41 12.72
CA THR A 24 -9.19 5.05 11.82
C THR A 24 -7.89 4.96 12.57
N LYS A 25 -7.05 4.02 12.17
CA LYS A 25 -5.68 3.87 12.67
C LYS A 25 -4.74 4.42 11.61
N SER A 26 -3.75 5.19 12.04
CA SER A 26 -2.71 5.74 11.17
C SER A 26 -1.36 5.62 11.85
N GLU A 27 -0.34 5.24 11.09
CA GLU A 27 1.04 5.17 11.56
C GLU A 27 1.92 5.99 10.63
N CYS A 28 2.90 6.70 11.21
CA CYS A 28 3.87 7.44 10.43
C CYS A 28 4.94 6.48 9.92
N ILE A 29 5.02 6.33 8.60
CA ILE A 29 5.95 5.38 7.95
C ILE A 29 7.36 5.99 7.87
N ASN A 30 7.48 7.31 7.69
CA ASN A 30 8.75 7.98 7.45
C ASN A 30 9.54 8.32 8.72
N TYR A 31 8.94 8.18 9.90
CA TYR A 31 9.59 8.43 11.18
C TYR A 31 8.99 7.53 12.27
N PRO A 32 9.35 6.23 12.28
CA PRO A 32 8.85 5.31 13.29
C PRO A 32 9.47 5.66 14.64
N LYS A 33 8.65 6.12 15.60
CA LYS A 33 9.07 6.34 17.00
C LYS A 33 9.13 5.00 17.75
N GLY A 34 10.04 4.13 17.33
CA GLY A 34 10.19 2.77 17.87
C GLY A 34 9.12 1.79 17.39
N VAL A 35 8.95 0.70 18.12
CA VAL A 35 8.02 -0.40 17.80
C VAL A 35 6.61 -0.01 18.26
N THR A 36 5.71 0.31 17.32
CA THR A 36 4.29 0.54 17.64
C THR A 36 3.55 -0.79 17.86
N PRO A 37 2.38 -0.81 18.53
CA PRO A 37 1.63 -2.03 18.77
C PRO A 37 1.26 -2.83 17.50
N SER A 38 1.18 -2.17 16.34
CA SER A 38 0.95 -2.84 15.05
C SER A 38 2.13 -3.73 14.64
N PHE A 39 3.35 -3.41 15.06
CA PHE A 39 4.54 -4.23 14.87
C PHE A 39 4.61 -5.43 15.81
N ILE A 40 4.05 -5.33 17.02
CA ILE A 40 4.14 -6.37 18.05
C ILE A 40 3.25 -7.58 17.71
N LYS A 41 2.15 -7.35 16.97
CA LYS A 41 1.21 -8.43 16.60
C LYS A 41 1.78 -9.42 15.59
N SER A 42 2.79 -9.03 14.84
CA SER A 42 3.47 -9.90 13.88
C SER A 42 4.76 -10.38 14.53
N LYS A 43 5.06 -11.68 14.47
CA LYS A 43 6.35 -12.26 14.91
C LYS A 43 7.49 -11.75 14.01
N ILE A 44 7.80 -10.47 14.05
CA ILE A 44 8.82 -9.85 13.21
C ILE A 44 10.01 -9.55 14.09
N ASN A 45 11.12 -10.21 13.77
CA ASN A 45 12.43 -9.82 14.27
C ASN A 45 12.83 -8.54 13.50
N ILE A 46 12.44 -7.38 14.05
CA ILE A 46 12.63 -6.09 13.38
C ILE A 46 14.06 -5.63 13.67
N GLN A 47 14.96 -5.85 12.72
CA GLN A 47 16.34 -5.37 12.79
C GLN A 47 16.50 -3.96 12.24
N ASN A 48 15.64 -3.57 11.28
CA ASN A 48 15.64 -2.23 10.68
C ASN A 48 14.18 -1.80 10.39
N PRO A 49 13.51 -1.15 11.36
CA PRO A 49 12.11 -0.75 11.24
C PRO A 49 11.83 0.15 10.02
N GLU A 50 12.75 1.05 9.70
CA GLU A 50 12.60 2.04 8.63
C GLU A 50 12.53 1.41 7.24
N LYS A 51 13.14 0.24 7.03
CA LYS A 51 13.07 -0.50 5.75
C LYS A 51 12.08 -1.67 5.80
N GLN A 52 11.95 -2.33 6.94
CA GLN A 52 11.05 -3.47 7.07
C GLN A 52 9.59 -3.04 7.07
N TYR A 53 9.24 -1.92 7.71
CA TYR A 53 7.85 -1.48 7.76
C TYR A 53 7.30 -1.05 6.40
N PRO A 54 7.98 -0.18 5.61
CA PRO A 54 7.51 0.15 4.28
C PRO A 54 7.36 -1.07 3.38
N GLN A 55 8.28 -2.04 3.48
CA GLN A 55 8.17 -3.31 2.75
C GLN A 55 6.92 -4.10 3.14
N ILE A 56 6.61 -4.20 4.44
CA ILE A 56 5.42 -4.91 4.92
C ILE A 56 4.15 -4.21 4.42
N CYS A 57 4.10 -2.87 4.53
CA CYS A 57 2.99 -2.08 4.02
C CYS A 57 2.83 -2.24 2.51
N PHE A 58 3.92 -2.21 1.75
CA PHE A 58 3.93 -2.42 0.31
C PHE A 58 3.35 -3.78 -0.06
N ASN A 59 3.82 -4.85 0.58
CA ASN A 59 3.31 -6.21 0.34
C ASN A 59 1.84 -6.32 0.75
N TYR A 60 1.46 -5.74 1.88
CA TYR A 60 0.08 -5.75 2.37
C TYR A 60 -0.87 -5.09 1.37
N ILE A 61 -0.56 -3.88 0.92
CA ILE A 61 -1.40 -3.11 -0.02
C ILE A 61 -1.60 -3.90 -1.32
N HIS A 62 -0.53 -4.42 -1.91
CA HIS A 62 -0.61 -5.15 -3.19
C HIS A 62 -1.25 -6.54 -3.04
N GLN A 63 -1.15 -7.19 -1.88
CA GLN A 63 -1.81 -8.47 -1.59
C GLN A 63 -3.30 -8.37 -1.26
N ASN A 64 -3.82 -7.19 -0.89
CA ASN A 64 -5.21 -7.04 -0.46
C ASN A 64 -6.23 -7.60 -1.48
N PRO A 65 -6.12 -7.33 -2.79
CA PRO A 65 -7.03 -7.90 -3.79
C PRO A 65 -6.99 -9.44 -3.86
N VAL A 66 -5.81 -10.04 -3.70
CA VAL A 66 -5.64 -11.51 -3.71
C VAL A 66 -6.23 -12.12 -2.44
N LYS A 67 -5.93 -11.54 -1.27
CA LYS A 67 -6.47 -12.00 0.03
C LYS A 67 -7.98 -11.86 0.12
N ALA A 68 -8.54 -10.82 -0.52
CA ALA A 68 -9.98 -10.63 -0.67
C ALA A 68 -10.61 -11.54 -1.74
N LYS A 69 -9.82 -12.38 -2.42
CA LYS A 69 -10.25 -13.28 -3.51
C LYS A 69 -10.88 -12.55 -4.70
N MET A 70 -10.50 -11.30 -4.94
CA MET A 70 -10.96 -10.52 -6.09
C MET A 70 -10.18 -10.87 -7.36
N VAL A 71 -8.91 -11.25 -7.21
CA VAL A 71 -8.00 -11.61 -8.31
C VAL A 71 -7.06 -12.74 -7.90
N SER A 72 -6.51 -13.47 -8.88
CA SER A 72 -5.54 -14.54 -8.62
C SER A 72 -4.13 -14.02 -8.40
N LYS A 73 -3.74 -12.92 -9.05
CA LYS A 73 -2.44 -12.27 -8.86
C LYS A 73 -2.61 -10.78 -8.57
N GLU A 74 -1.67 -10.23 -7.80
CA GLU A 74 -1.69 -8.81 -7.39
C GLU A 74 -1.71 -7.86 -8.59
N VAL A 75 -0.96 -8.22 -9.64
CA VAL A 75 -0.88 -7.46 -10.90
C VAL A 75 -2.16 -7.48 -11.71
N ASP A 76 -3.10 -8.38 -11.44
CA ASP A 76 -4.34 -8.44 -12.22
C ASP A 76 -5.33 -7.34 -11.76
N TYR A 77 -5.18 -6.85 -10.52
CA TYR A 77 -6.05 -5.83 -9.97
C TYR A 77 -5.84 -4.47 -10.66
N GLU A 78 -6.89 -3.97 -11.31
CA GLU A 78 -6.84 -2.78 -12.16
C GLU A 78 -6.47 -1.50 -11.39
N PHE A 79 -7.04 -1.35 -10.19
CA PHE A 79 -6.92 -0.16 -9.36
C PHE A 79 -5.72 -0.23 -8.39
N SER A 80 -4.68 -0.97 -8.76
CA SER A 80 -3.45 -1.11 -7.98
C SER A 80 -2.23 -0.62 -8.76
N SER A 81 -1.23 -0.13 -8.02
CA SER A 81 0.11 0.18 -8.53
C SER A 81 0.95 -1.06 -8.84
N ALA A 82 0.49 -2.27 -8.49
CA ALA A 82 1.21 -3.52 -8.76
C ALA A 82 1.61 -3.66 -10.24
N LYS A 83 0.74 -3.22 -11.16
CA LYS A 83 1.01 -3.24 -12.61
C LYS A 83 2.17 -2.34 -13.02
N ASP A 84 2.29 -1.18 -12.36
CA ASP A 84 3.34 -0.20 -12.67
C ASP A 84 4.70 -0.69 -12.14
N TYR A 85 4.72 -1.29 -10.93
CA TYR A 85 5.90 -1.98 -10.40
C TYR A 85 6.21 -3.29 -11.14
N ALA A 86 5.25 -3.90 -11.82
CA ALA A 86 5.55 -5.07 -12.67
C ALA A 86 6.02 -4.68 -14.08
N ASN A 87 6.12 -3.38 -14.39
CA ASN A 87 6.35 -2.84 -15.73
C ASN A 87 5.36 -3.36 -16.79
N ILE A 88 4.17 -3.78 -16.38
CA ILE A 88 3.07 -4.21 -17.27
C ILE A 88 2.31 -2.99 -17.78
N ARG A 89 2.26 -1.92 -16.97
CA ARG A 89 1.62 -0.65 -17.30
C ARG A 89 2.65 0.47 -17.19
N ASN A 90 2.69 1.36 -18.19
CA ASN A 90 3.47 2.59 -18.14
C ASN A 90 2.66 3.72 -17.49
N GLY A 91 2.32 3.56 -16.21
CA GLY A 91 1.57 4.55 -15.43
C GLY A 91 2.47 5.60 -14.75
N LYS A 92 1.84 6.67 -14.27
CA LYS A 92 2.49 7.77 -13.51
C LYS A 92 2.20 7.71 -12.00
N LEU A 93 1.64 6.61 -11.51
CA LEU A 93 1.16 6.49 -10.12
C LEU A 93 2.28 6.27 -9.10
N ILE A 94 3.45 5.80 -9.52
CA ILE A 94 4.51 5.35 -8.61
C ILE A 94 5.72 6.28 -8.64
N ASN A 95 6.36 6.44 -7.48
CA ASN A 95 7.70 6.99 -7.37
C ASN A 95 8.69 5.82 -7.25
N ARG A 96 9.39 5.50 -8.34
CA ARG A 96 10.35 4.39 -8.39
C ARG A 96 11.58 4.65 -7.51
N GLU A 97 12.07 5.88 -7.47
CA GLU A 97 13.24 6.27 -6.67
C GLU A 97 13.00 5.98 -5.18
N ALA A 98 11.85 6.43 -4.66
CA ALA A 98 11.45 6.14 -3.28
C ALA A 98 11.25 4.64 -3.04
N ALA A 99 10.71 3.90 -4.01
CA ALA A 99 10.56 2.46 -3.88
C ALA A 99 11.92 1.75 -3.77
N PHE A 100 12.93 2.14 -4.55
CA PHE A 100 14.28 1.59 -4.45
C PHE A 100 14.96 1.90 -3.10
N GLU A 101 14.71 3.08 -2.53
CA GLU A 101 15.31 3.50 -1.27
C GLU A 101 14.77 2.70 -0.06
N TYR A 102 13.45 2.54 -0.01
CA TYR A 102 12.75 2.01 1.18
C TYR A 102 12.29 0.56 1.07
N ILE A 103 12.26 -0.01 -0.14
CA ILE A 103 11.62 -1.31 -0.42
C ILE A 103 12.60 -2.17 -1.24
N LYS A 104 12.69 -3.46 -0.91
CA LYS A 104 13.38 -4.46 -1.72
C LYS A 104 12.52 -4.80 -2.93
N TYR A 105 12.62 -3.94 -3.94
CA TYR A 105 11.98 -4.11 -5.23
C TYR A 105 13.02 -4.58 -6.25
N GLU A 106 12.83 -5.77 -6.82
CA GLU A 106 13.63 -6.23 -7.95
C GLU A 106 13.00 -5.74 -9.25
N ASP A 107 13.59 -4.68 -9.80
CA ASP A 107 13.18 -4.19 -11.11
C ASP A 107 13.63 -5.17 -12.19
N LYS A 108 12.67 -5.91 -12.75
CA LYS A 108 12.94 -6.81 -13.89
C LYS A 108 13.32 -6.07 -15.17
N SER A 109 13.26 -4.73 -15.19
CA SER A 109 13.65 -3.93 -16.35
C SER A 109 15.14 -3.55 -16.40
N GLY A 110 15.95 -4.00 -15.44
CA GLY A 110 17.42 -3.86 -15.52
C GLY A 110 17.96 -2.49 -15.09
N PHE A 111 17.19 -1.67 -14.38
CA PHE A 111 17.72 -0.49 -13.71
C PHE A 111 18.49 -0.89 -12.45
N HIS A 112 19.75 -1.30 -12.62
CA HIS A 112 20.73 -1.26 -11.54
C HIS A 112 21.11 0.20 -11.33
N SER A 113 20.62 0.83 -10.25
CA SER A 113 21.30 2.03 -9.77
C SER A 113 22.70 1.61 -9.29
N LYS A 114 23.71 2.23 -9.87
CA LYS A 114 25.11 2.14 -9.43
C LYS A 114 25.26 2.45 -7.94
#